data_AF-A0A1R1XNI0-F1
#
_entry.id   AF-A0A1R1XNI0-F1
#
_cell.length_a   1.000
_cell.length_b   1.000
_cell.length_c   1.000
_cell.angle_alpha   90.00
_cell.angle_beta   90.00
_cell.angle_gamma   90.00
#
_symmetry.space_group_name_H-M   'P 1'
#
loop_
_entity.id
_entity.type
_entity.pdbx_description
1 polymer ?
#
loop_
_entity_poly.entity_id
_entity_poly.type
_entity_poly.pdbx_seq_one_letter_code
_entity_poly.pdbx_strand_id
1 'polypeptide(L)'
;MVYLPSFLRDPIALILGEKCTETLIDRFDILEPTCLRFAISKALGIAIVAGGCIVKLPQIYKIISSKSARGLSLASFLLETMANFVNIAYSIRQNFPFTTFGESVFIGIQNYFIAITIMILNGQELLGMVAAGMLVVVAYLLNDSSWTSGNFLATLQALTIPLLISSRIPQILKIHKEKTTGQLSSFSVFNYFLGTLARIYTTFVEVDNNLVLVGYLLSLVTNGILAAQMIYYWNSSPKSSKLKKH
;
A
#
# COMPACT_ATOMS: atom_id res chain seq x y z
N MET A 1 27.19 -25.92 -14.20
CA MET A 1 25.73 -26.10 -14.27
C MET A 1 25.26 -26.48 -12.89
N VAL A 2 24.67 -25.54 -12.16
CA VAL A 2 24.06 -25.84 -10.87
C VAL A 2 22.68 -26.41 -11.18
N TYR A 3 22.53 -27.73 -11.10
CA TYR A 3 21.23 -28.36 -11.25
C TYR A 3 20.43 -28.09 -9.97
N LEU A 4 19.62 -27.03 -10.00
CA LEU A 4 18.68 -26.77 -8.92
C LEU A 4 17.58 -27.86 -8.96
N PRO A 5 17.24 -28.50 -7.82
CA PRO A 5 16.18 -29.49 -7.78
C PRO A 5 14.87 -28.93 -8.35
N SER A 6 14.11 -29.72 -9.10
CA SER A 6 12.87 -29.29 -9.78
C SER A 6 11.90 -28.59 -8.83
N PHE A 7 11.74 -29.11 -7.60
CA PHE A 7 10.92 -28.49 -6.55
C PHE A 7 11.27 -27.01 -6.26
N LEU A 8 12.53 -26.62 -6.41
CA LEU A 8 12.97 -25.23 -6.23
C LEU A 8 13.01 -24.45 -7.56
N ARG A 9 13.33 -25.11 -8.67
CA ARG A 9 13.44 -24.48 -10.00
C ARG A 9 12.08 -24.09 -10.56
N ASP A 10 11.08 -24.96 -10.45
CA ASP A 10 9.75 -24.78 -11.05
C ASP A 10 9.00 -23.53 -10.52
N PRO A 11 8.93 -23.26 -9.19
CA PRO A 11 8.30 -22.03 -8.71
C PRO A 11 9.08 -20.77 -9.12
N ILE A 12 10.41 -20.85 -9.21
CA ILE A 12 11.26 -19.74 -9.66
C ILE A 12 11.03 -19.47 -11.15
N ALA A 13 10.96 -20.52 -11.98
CA ALA A 13 10.62 -20.44 -13.41
C ALA A 13 9.21 -19.88 -13.66
N LEU A 14 8.26 -20.18 -12.79
CA LEU A 14 6.92 -19.60 -12.87
C LEU A 14 6.92 -18.08 -12.60
N ILE A 15 7.80 -17.61 -11.72
CA ILE A 15 7.87 -16.19 -11.33
C ILE A 15 8.72 -15.35 -12.28
N LEU A 16 9.88 -15.88 -12.70
CA LEU A 16 10.88 -15.19 -13.53
C LEU A 16 10.73 -15.47 -15.03
N GLY A 17 10.05 -16.55 -15.39
CA GLY A 17 10.03 -17.12 -16.74
C GLY A 17 11.25 -17.99 -17.02
N GLU A 18 11.08 -19.03 -17.85
CA GLU A 18 12.14 -19.99 -18.21
C GLU A 18 13.43 -19.32 -18.67
N LYS A 19 13.32 -18.27 -19.50
CA LYS A 19 14.49 -17.56 -20.03
C LYS A 19 15.35 -16.92 -18.93
N CYS A 20 14.72 -16.22 -17.97
CA CYS A 20 15.48 -15.56 -16.91
C CYS A 20 15.92 -16.53 -15.81
N THR A 21 15.17 -17.61 -15.58
CA THR A 21 15.63 -18.70 -14.71
C THR A 21 16.85 -19.41 -15.30
N GLU A 22 16.85 -19.71 -16.60
CA GLU A 22 18.01 -20.33 -17.24
C GLU A 22 19.25 -19.42 -17.15
N THR A 23 19.11 -18.14 -17.49
CA THR A 23 20.23 -17.19 -17.45
C THR A 23 20.76 -16.97 -16.03
N LEU A 24 19.89 -16.68 -15.06
CA LEU A 24 20.31 -16.30 -13.70
C LEU A 24 20.66 -17.50 -12.81
N ILE A 25 19.93 -18.61 -12.93
CA ILE A 25 20.06 -19.76 -12.02
C ILE A 25 20.89 -20.87 -12.65
N ASP A 26 20.55 -21.30 -13.87
CA ASP A 26 21.19 -22.48 -14.49
C ASP A 26 22.59 -22.15 -15.04
N ARG A 27 22.73 -20.96 -15.66
CA ARG A 27 23.99 -20.43 -16.21
C ARG A 27 24.76 -19.52 -15.23
N PHE A 28 24.11 -19.12 -14.12
CA PHE A 28 24.68 -18.24 -13.10
C PHE A 28 25.18 -16.89 -13.64
N ASP A 29 24.56 -16.39 -14.71
CA ASP A 29 24.89 -15.10 -15.32
C ASP A 29 24.10 -13.98 -14.65
N ILE A 30 24.51 -13.66 -13.41
CA ILE A 30 23.89 -12.62 -12.58
C ILE A 30 24.14 -11.19 -13.10
N LEU A 31 24.97 -11.02 -14.13
CA LEU A 31 25.30 -9.72 -14.71
C LEU A 31 24.40 -9.36 -15.89
N GLU A 32 23.55 -10.28 -16.38
CA GLU A 32 22.58 -9.98 -17.41
C GLU A 32 21.55 -8.95 -16.91
N PRO A 33 21.61 -7.68 -17.38
CA PRO A 33 20.95 -6.56 -16.73
C PRO A 33 19.42 -6.65 -16.83
N THR A 34 18.89 -7.26 -17.89
CA THR A 34 17.45 -7.36 -18.13
C THR A 34 16.80 -8.33 -17.13
N CYS A 35 17.35 -9.53 -17.02
CA CYS A 35 16.81 -10.55 -16.13
C CYS A 35 17.06 -10.20 -14.66
N LEU A 36 18.21 -9.62 -14.31
CA LEU A 36 18.48 -9.20 -12.95
C LEU A 36 17.48 -8.13 -12.47
N ARG A 37 17.20 -7.11 -13.29
CA ARG A 37 16.22 -6.06 -12.94
C ARG A 37 14.81 -6.63 -12.76
N PHE A 38 14.40 -7.53 -13.66
CA PHE A 38 13.11 -8.21 -13.55
C PHE A 38 13.03 -9.08 -12.29
N ALA A 39 14.10 -9.80 -11.96
CA ALA A 39 14.16 -10.62 -10.76
C ALA A 39 14.07 -9.81 -9.46
N ILE A 40 14.80 -8.70 -9.40
CA ILE A 40 14.72 -7.75 -8.28
C ILE A 40 13.29 -7.20 -8.17
N SER A 41 12.67 -6.85 -9.29
CA SER A 41 11.28 -6.36 -9.31
C SER A 41 10.30 -7.38 -8.73
N LYS A 42 10.36 -8.64 -9.18
CA LYS A 42 9.50 -9.70 -8.67
C LYS A 42 9.72 -9.99 -7.19
N ALA A 43 10.97 -10.08 -6.76
CA ALA A 43 11.30 -10.28 -5.35
C ALA A 43 10.74 -9.15 -4.47
N LEU A 44 10.89 -7.91 -4.94
CA LEU A 44 10.40 -6.73 -4.25
C LEU A 44 8.86 -6.69 -4.20
N GLY A 45 8.19 -6.99 -5.31
CA GLY A 45 6.73 -7.12 -5.37
C GLY A 45 6.20 -8.19 -4.41
N ILE A 46 6.83 -9.36 -4.35
CA ILE A 46 6.46 -10.42 -3.39
C ILE A 46 6.64 -9.94 -1.94
N ALA A 47 7.76 -9.28 -1.63
CA ALA A 47 7.99 -8.73 -0.29
C ALA A 47 6.94 -7.68 0.10
N ILE A 48 6.55 -6.82 -0.85
CA ILE A 48 5.50 -5.81 -0.66
C ILE A 48 4.15 -6.50 -0.39
N VAL A 49 3.77 -7.48 -1.21
CA VAL A 49 2.52 -8.25 -1.04
C VAL A 49 2.49 -8.93 0.34
N ALA A 50 3.59 -9.61 0.72
CA ALA A 50 3.72 -10.25 2.02
C ALA A 50 3.62 -9.25 3.18
N GLY A 51 4.22 -8.06 3.05
CA GLY A 51 4.05 -6.97 3.99
C GLY A 51 2.59 -6.51 4.11
N GLY A 52 1.89 -6.41 2.97
CA GLY A 52 0.46 -6.08 2.90
C GLY A 52 -0.42 -7.06 3.70
N CYS A 53 -0.07 -8.35 3.73
CA CYS A 53 -0.77 -9.37 4.52
C CYS A 53 -0.70 -9.12 6.04
N ILE A 54 0.36 -8.45 6.52
CA ILE A 54 0.65 -8.33 7.96
C ILE A 54 0.33 -6.93 8.49
N VAL A 55 0.41 -5.89 7.65
CA VAL A 55 0.39 -4.47 8.07
C VAL A 55 -0.78 -4.10 8.99
N LYS A 56 -2.00 -4.59 8.76
CA LYS A 56 -3.15 -4.22 9.60
C LYS A 56 -3.46 -5.28 10.68
N LEU A 57 -2.79 -6.43 10.71
CA LEU A 57 -3.02 -7.47 11.72
C LEU A 57 -2.81 -6.97 13.17
N PRO A 58 -1.76 -6.17 13.50
CA PRO A 58 -1.62 -5.62 14.85
C PRO A 58 -2.78 -4.71 15.24
N GLN A 59 -3.33 -3.96 14.28
CA GLN A 59 -4.49 -3.10 14.48
C GLN A 59 -5.74 -3.94 14.79
N ILE A 60 -5.99 -5.00 14.01
CA ILE A 60 -7.10 -5.93 14.20
C ILE A 60 -7.02 -6.58 15.59
N TYR A 61 -5.84 -7.10 15.96
CA TYR A 61 -5.60 -7.69 17.27
C TYR A 61 -5.91 -6.70 18.41
N LYS A 62 -5.46 -5.46 18.29
CA LYS A 62 -5.69 -4.42 19.30
C LYS A 62 -7.18 -4.09 19.47
N ILE A 63 -7.94 -4.01 18.38
CA ILE A 63 -9.39 -3.74 18.42
C ILE A 63 -10.11 -4.89 19.13
N ILE A 64 -9.83 -6.13 18.75
CA ILE A 64 -10.47 -7.32 19.34
C ILE A 64 -10.10 -7.47 20.82
N SER A 65 -8.82 -7.32 21.15
CA SER A 65 -8.33 -7.45 22.52
C SER A 65 -8.89 -6.37 23.45
N SER A 66 -8.96 -5.12 22.98
CA SER A 66 -9.49 -4.01 23.78
C SER A 66 -11.02 -3.89 23.75
N LYS A 67 -11.70 -4.62 22.85
CA LYS A 67 -13.14 -4.50 22.55
C LYS A 67 -13.60 -3.05 22.38
N SER A 68 -12.75 -2.20 21.81
CA SER A 68 -13.00 -0.76 21.70
C SER A 68 -12.42 -0.20 20.41
N ALA A 69 -13.23 0.55 19.68
CA ALA A 69 -12.82 1.29 18.47
C ALA A 69 -12.49 2.77 18.74
N ARG A 70 -12.40 3.20 20.01
CA ARG A 70 -12.11 4.60 20.37
C ARG A 70 -10.81 5.11 19.74
N GLY A 71 -10.89 6.29 19.12
CA GLY A 71 -9.76 6.94 18.44
C GLY A 71 -9.54 6.49 16.99
N LEU A 72 -10.35 5.56 16.47
CA LEU A 72 -10.31 5.13 15.08
C LEU A 72 -11.35 5.88 14.25
N SER A 73 -10.95 6.30 13.04
CA SER A 73 -11.83 6.94 12.08
C SER A 73 -12.43 5.89 11.14
N LEU A 74 -13.72 5.58 11.33
CA LEU A 74 -14.45 4.68 10.44
C LEU A 74 -14.42 5.17 8.98
N ALA A 75 -14.59 6.48 8.78
CA ALA A 75 -14.54 7.10 7.45
C ALA A 75 -13.19 6.85 6.75
N SER A 76 -12.08 6.92 7.49
CA SER A 76 -10.75 6.65 6.93
C SER A 76 -10.61 5.20 6.46
N PHE A 77 -11.08 4.22 7.25
CA PHE A 77 -11.06 2.80 6.86
C PHE A 77 -11.96 2.51 5.65
N LEU A 78 -13.13 3.15 5.57
CA LEU A 78 -14.02 3.04 4.40
C LEU A 78 -13.39 3.63 3.13
N LEU A 79 -12.80 4.83 3.24
CA LEU A 79 -12.10 5.47 2.12
C LEU A 79 -10.88 4.66 1.65
N GLU A 80 -10.08 4.11 2.58
CA GLU A 80 -8.98 3.21 2.23
C GLU A 80 -9.47 1.92 1.57
N THR A 81 -10.60 1.36 2.03
CA THR A 81 -11.19 0.16 1.41
C THR A 81 -11.63 0.44 -0.02
N MET A 82 -12.32 1.57 -0.23
CA MET A 82 -12.74 2.03 -1.55
C MET A 82 -11.56 2.29 -2.49
N ALA A 83 -10.51 2.95 -2.01
CA ALA A 83 -9.30 3.20 -2.80
C ALA A 83 -8.61 1.88 -3.22
N ASN A 84 -8.57 0.88 -2.32
CA ASN A 84 -8.03 -0.44 -2.67
C ASN A 84 -8.90 -1.14 -3.72
N PHE A 85 -10.23 -1.09 -3.63
CA PHE A 85 -11.11 -1.70 -4.63
C PHE A 85 -10.94 -1.07 -6.02
N VAL A 86 -10.84 0.26 -6.09
CA VAL A 86 -10.55 0.96 -7.35
C VAL A 86 -9.21 0.51 -7.91
N ASN A 87 -8.17 0.43 -7.08
CA ASN A 87 -6.83 -0.01 -7.50
C ASN A 87 -6.82 -1.44 -8.03
N ILE A 88 -7.50 -2.37 -7.33
CA ILE A 88 -7.63 -3.77 -7.75
C ILE A 88 -8.38 -3.86 -9.07
N ALA A 89 -9.56 -3.24 -9.19
CA ALA A 89 -10.36 -3.28 -10.42
C ALA A 89 -9.61 -2.67 -11.60
N TYR A 90 -8.91 -1.54 -11.39
CA TYR A 90 -8.09 -0.91 -12.42
C TYR A 90 -6.96 -1.84 -12.87
N SER A 91 -6.23 -2.42 -11.92
CA SER A 91 -5.08 -3.28 -12.21
C SER A 91 -5.48 -4.59 -12.90
N ILE A 92 -6.60 -5.19 -12.50
CA ILE A 92 -7.16 -6.39 -13.16
C ILE A 92 -7.55 -6.06 -14.61
N ARG A 93 -8.26 -4.95 -14.84
CA ARG A 93 -8.72 -4.57 -16.18
C ARG A 93 -7.59 -4.18 -17.13
N GLN A 94 -6.48 -3.70 -16.58
CA GLN A 94 -5.26 -3.39 -17.32
C GLN A 94 -4.30 -4.60 -17.44
N ASN A 95 -4.69 -5.77 -16.94
CA ASN A 95 -3.88 -7.00 -16.93
C ASN A 95 -2.50 -6.85 -16.27
N PHE A 96 -2.41 -6.06 -15.20
CA PHE A 96 -1.15 -5.92 -14.47
C PHE A 96 -0.79 -7.20 -13.71
N PRO A 97 0.51 -7.51 -13.53
CA PRO A 97 0.92 -8.65 -12.73
C PRO A 97 0.47 -8.52 -11.27
N PHE A 98 0.04 -9.62 -10.65
CA PHE A 98 -0.43 -9.62 -9.26
C PHE A 98 0.60 -9.04 -8.26
N THR A 99 1.89 -9.20 -8.53
CA THR A 99 3.00 -8.64 -7.73
C THR A 99 2.96 -7.10 -7.60
N THR A 100 2.22 -6.41 -8.47
CA THR A 100 2.14 -4.94 -8.50
C THR A 100 1.00 -4.36 -7.66
N PHE A 101 -0.10 -5.11 -7.49
CA PHE A 101 -1.30 -4.64 -6.78
C PHE A 101 -1.81 -5.61 -5.70
N GLY A 102 -1.19 -6.78 -5.55
CA GLY A 102 -1.67 -7.85 -4.67
C GLY A 102 -1.72 -7.43 -3.20
N GLU A 103 -0.86 -6.50 -2.77
CA GLU A 103 -0.94 -5.93 -1.43
C GLU A 103 -2.27 -5.20 -1.17
N SER A 104 -2.84 -4.53 -2.19
CA SER A 104 -4.11 -3.82 -2.08
C SER A 104 -5.27 -4.78 -1.87
N VAL A 105 -5.18 -6.01 -2.39
CA VAL A 105 -6.15 -7.07 -2.12
C VAL A 105 -6.14 -7.41 -0.64
N PHE A 106 -4.97 -7.75 -0.08
CA PHE A 106 -4.86 -8.13 1.32
C PHE A 106 -5.18 -6.99 2.29
N ILE A 107 -4.71 -5.78 2.01
CA ILE A 107 -5.01 -4.59 2.82
C ILE A 107 -6.50 -4.23 2.71
N GLY A 108 -7.09 -4.33 1.53
CA GLY A 108 -8.52 -4.09 1.31
C GLY A 108 -9.39 -5.03 2.14
N ILE A 109 -9.07 -6.32 2.15
CA ILE A 109 -9.76 -7.32 2.98
C ILE A 109 -9.62 -6.99 4.47
N GLN A 110 -8.40 -6.67 4.93
CA GLN A 110 -8.16 -6.33 6.33
C GLN A 110 -8.92 -5.05 6.74
N ASN A 111 -8.91 -4.01 5.91
CA ASN A 111 -9.62 -2.77 6.18
C ASN A 111 -11.15 -2.95 6.18
N TYR A 112 -11.67 -3.82 5.30
CA TYR A 112 -13.08 -4.22 5.30
C TYR A 112 -13.49 -4.84 6.64
N PHE A 113 -12.71 -5.80 7.15
CA PHE A 113 -12.96 -6.40 8.46
C PHE A 113 -12.89 -5.37 9.60
N ILE A 114 -11.90 -4.46 9.56
CA ILE A 114 -11.79 -3.40 10.57
C ILE A 114 -13.02 -2.50 10.55
N ALA A 115 -13.47 -2.05 9.37
CA ALA A 115 -14.62 -1.17 9.24
C ALA A 115 -15.90 -1.78 9.84
N ILE A 116 -16.15 -3.06 9.53
CA ILE A 116 -17.29 -3.80 10.08
C ILE A 116 -17.17 -3.95 11.60
N THR A 117 -15.99 -4.33 12.09
CA THR A 117 -15.75 -4.49 13.53
C THR A 117 -15.99 -3.19 14.29
N ILE A 118 -15.59 -2.04 13.72
CA ILE A 118 -15.84 -0.72 14.30
C ILE A 118 -17.35 -0.45 14.40
N MET A 119 -18.12 -0.72 13.34
CA MET A 119 -19.58 -0.50 13.35
C MET A 119 -20.29 -1.41 14.37
N ILE A 120 -19.89 -2.67 14.48
CA ILE A 120 -20.42 -3.61 15.48
C ILE A 120 -20.12 -3.11 16.90
N LEU A 121 -18.88 -2.70 17.19
CA LEU A 121 -18.49 -2.20 18.51
C LEU A 121 -19.19 -0.89 18.90
N ASN A 122 -19.65 -0.11 17.92
CA ASN A 122 -20.44 1.11 18.13
C ASN A 122 -21.95 0.83 18.28
N GLY A 123 -22.38 -0.43 18.28
CA GLY A 123 -23.80 -0.82 18.37
C GLY A 123 -24.59 -0.61 17.07
N GLN A 124 -23.92 -0.46 15.93
CA GLN A 124 -24.51 -0.19 14.61
C GLN A 124 -24.46 -1.43 13.71
N GLU A 125 -24.86 -2.60 14.22
CA GLU A 125 -24.71 -3.89 13.54
C GLU A 125 -25.41 -3.95 12.18
N LEU A 126 -26.67 -3.48 12.11
CA LEU A 126 -27.43 -3.45 10.85
C LEU A 126 -26.73 -2.58 9.79
N LEU A 127 -26.24 -1.40 10.19
CA LEU A 127 -25.47 -0.53 9.30
C LEU A 127 -24.18 -1.20 8.84
N GLY A 128 -23.51 -1.92 9.74
CA GLY A 128 -22.34 -2.76 9.45
C GLY A 128 -22.61 -3.80 8.36
N MET A 129 -23.71 -4.56 8.48
CA MET A 129 -24.10 -5.57 7.50
C MET A 129 -24.47 -4.95 6.15
N VAL A 130 -25.20 -3.85 6.14
CA VAL A 130 -25.57 -3.14 4.90
C VAL A 130 -24.33 -2.57 4.22
N ALA A 131 -23.44 -1.92 4.97
CA ALA A 131 -22.19 -1.40 4.43
C ALA A 131 -21.29 -2.51 3.88
N ALA A 132 -21.20 -3.64 4.58
CA ALA A 132 -20.49 -4.84 4.15
C ALA A 132 -21.00 -5.34 2.79
N GLY A 133 -22.31 -5.54 2.66
CA GLY A 133 -22.94 -5.96 1.40
C GLY A 133 -22.72 -4.94 0.26
N MET A 134 -22.89 -3.64 0.56
CA MET A 134 -22.66 -2.57 -0.42
C MET A 134 -21.22 -2.54 -0.94
N LEU A 135 -20.24 -2.74 -0.07
CA LEU A 135 -18.83 -2.78 -0.46
C LEU A 135 -18.54 -3.93 -1.44
N VAL A 136 -19.14 -5.11 -1.24
CA VAL A 136 -19.02 -6.25 -2.17
C VAL A 136 -19.67 -5.94 -3.52
N VAL A 137 -20.87 -5.36 -3.50
CA VAL A 137 -21.57 -4.94 -4.74
C VAL A 137 -20.74 -3.92 -5.51
N VAL A 138 -20.19 -2.92 -4.82
CA VAL A 138 -19.34 -1.89 -5.44
C VAL A 138 -18.07 -2.51 -6.05
N ALA A 139 -17.42 -3.46 -5.36
CA ALA A 139 -16.26 -4.16 -5.91
C ALA A 139 -16.60 -4.92 -7.20
N TYR A 140 -17.76 -5.59 -7.24
CA TYR A 140 -18.25 -6.25 -8.45
C TYR A 140 -18.50 -5.26 -9.60
N LEU A 141 -19.23 -4.17 -9.33
CA LEU A 141 -19.59 -3.17 -10.33
C LEU A 141 -18.36 -2.43 -10.92
N LEU A 142 -17.32 -2.21 -10.13
CA LEU A 142 -16.08 -1.58 -10.61
C LEU A 142 -15.33 -2.48 -11.60
N ASN A 143 -15.40 -3.80 -11.41
CA ASN A 143 -14.74 -4.77 -12.27
C ASN A 143 -15.54 -5.03 -13.57
N ASP A 144 -16.86 -4.92 -13.52
CA ASP A 144 -17.72 -5.11 -14.67
C ASP A 144 -17.63 -3.93 -15.67
N SER A 145 -17.21 -4.23 -16.88
CA SER A 145 -17.05 -3.25 -17.96
C SER A 145 -18.38 -2.69 -18.49
N SER A 146 -19.51 -3.37 -18.26
CA SER A 146 -20.83 -2.86 -18.68
C SER A 146 -21.32 -1.71 -17.80
N TRP A 147 -20.92 -1.71 -16.53
CA TRP A 147 -21.34 -0.70 -15.54
C TRP A 147 -20.31 0.41 -15.38
N THR A 148 -19.02 0.08 -15.43
CA THR A 148 -17.93 1.03 -15.20
C THR A 148 -17.08 1.15 -16.47
N SER A 149 -17.12 2.32 -17.13
CA SER A 149 -16.26 2.56 -18.30
C SER A 149 -14.78 2.65 -17.89
N GLY A 150 -13.88 2.31 -18.81
CA GLY A 150 -12.42 2.37 -18.54
C GLY A 150 -11.95 3.77 -18.16
N ASN A 151 -12.49 4.81 -18.80
CA ASN A 151 -12.16 6.21 -18.51
C ASN A 151 -12.62 6.64 -17.11
N PHE A 152 -13.83 6.22 -16.72
CA PHE A 152 -14.33 6.51 -15.38
C PHE A 152 -13.48 5.81 -14.32
N LEU A 153 -13.13 4.53 -14.53
CA LEU A 153 -12.25 3.80 -13.62
C LEU A 153 -10.85 4.40 -13.53
N ALA A 154 -10.28 4.86 -14.66
CA ALA A 154 -8.99 5.55 -14.67
C ALA A 154 -9.05 6.88 -13.89
N THR A 155 -10.17 7.60 -13.97
CA THR A 155 -10.36 8.84 -13.19
C THR A 155 -10.50 8.52 -11.70
N LEU A 156 -11.23 7.47 -11.34
CA LEU A 156 -11.29 7.00 -9.94
C LEU A 156 -9.89 6.62 -9.44
N GLN A 157 -9.10 5.91 -10.24
CA GLN A 157 -7.72 5.56 -9.90
C GLN A 157 -6.88 6.83 -9.70
N ALA A 158 -7.01 7.82 -10.59
CA ALA A 158 -6.32 9.10 -10.45
C ALA A 158 -6.71 9.81 -9.14
N LEU A 159 -7.96 9.73 -8.72
CA LEU A 159 -8.46 10.34 -7.48
C LEU A 159 -7.98 9.63 -6.21
N THR A 160 -7.60 8.35 -6.27
CA THR A 160 -6.97 7.69 -5.11
C THR A 160 -5.62 8.30 -4.75
N ILE A 161 -4.91 8.90 -5.72
CA ILE A 161 -3.58 9.49 -5.52
C ILE A 161 -3.64 10.72 -4.60
N PRO A 162 -4.47 11.76 -4.86
CA PRO A 162 -4.69 12.86 -3.92
C PRO A 162 -5.14 12.40 -2.54
N LEU A 163 -5.97 11.35 -2.47
CA LEU A 163 -6.49 10.84 -1.20
C LEU A 163 -5.35 10.30 -0.32
N LEU A 164 -4.43 9.52 -0.90
CA LEU A 164 -3.23 9.04 -0.23
C LEU A 164 -2.33 10.19 0.25
N ILE A 165 -2.12 11.20 -0.60
CA ILE A 165 -1.27 12.36 -0.31
C ILE A 165 -1.89 13.25 0.78
N SER A 166 -3.21 13.44 0.75
CA SER A 166 -3.95 14.30 1.68
C SER A 166 -3.78 13.87 3.14
N SER A 167 -3.56 12.57 3.39
CA SER A 167 -3.30 12.02 4.71
C SER A 167 -1.94 12.47 5.30
N ARG A 168 -0.98 12.85 4.44
CA ARG A 168 0.39 13.20 4.82
C ARG A 168 0.61 14.70 4.96
N ILE A 169 -0.13 15.53 4.22
CA ILE A 169 0.02 16.99 4.23
C ILE A 169 -0.17 17.60 5.63
N PRO A 170 -1.25 17.31 6.38
CA PRO A 170 -1.42 17.85 7.73
C PRO A 170 -0.28 17.46 8.67
N GLN A 171 0.25 16.24 8.50
CA GLN A 171 1.36 15.73 9.29
C GLN A 171 2.66 16.49 8.98
N ILE A 172 2.97 16.73 7.70
CA ILE A 172 4.13 17.51 7.25
C ILE A 172 4.08 18.94 7.83
N LEU A 173 2.92 19.58 7.74
CA LEU A 173 2.72 20.95 8.24
C LEU A 173 2.85 21.01 9.76
N LYS A 174 2.28 20.02 10.47
CA LYS A 174 2.37 19.94 11.93
C LYS A 174 3.80 19.79 12.40
N ILE A 175 4.57 18.86 11.83
CA ILE A 175 6.00 18.66 12.18
C ILE A 175 6.80 19.94 11.88
N HIS A 176 6.54 20.59 10.74
CA HIS A 176 7.23 21.83 10.41
C HIS A 176 6.91 22.97 11.40
N LYS A 177 5.67 23.06 11.87
CA LYS A 177 5.22 24.08 12.84
C LYS A 177 5.75 23.80 14.24
N GLU A 178 5.68 22.55 14.68
CA GLU A 178 6.06 22.12 16.04
C GLU A 178 7.57 21.90 16.18
N LYS A 179 8.30 21.76 15.05
CA LYS A 179 9.74 21.49 14.98
C LYS A 179 10.15 20.24 15.75
N THR A 180 9.24 19.27 15.88
CA THR A 180 9.47 17.97 16.51
C THR A 180 8.64 16.91 15.80
N THR A 181 9.13 15.68 15.77
CA THR A 181 8.42 14.53 15.20
C THR A 181 7.44 13.90 16.19
N GLY A 182 7.54 14.25 17.47
CA GLY A 182 6.65 13.79 18.53
C GLY A 182 6.65 12.27 18.65
N GLN A 183 5.46 11.66 18.53
CA GLN A 183 5.24 10.21 18.62
C GLN A 183 5.29 9.51 17.26
N LEU A 184 5.73 10.19 16.20
CA LEU A 184 5.81 9.58 14.88
C LEU A 184 6.93 8.52 14.84
N SER A 185 6.58 7.30 14.47
CA SER A 185 7.54 6.20 14.32
C SER A 185 8.47 6.45 13.14
N SER A 186 9.77 6.64 13.40
CA SER A 186 10.82 6.74 12.39
C SER A 186 10.85 5.51 11.48
N PHE A 187 10.74 4.32 12.07
CA PHE A 187 10.64 3.06 11.34
C PHE A 187 9.49 3.08 10.32
N SER A 188 8.31 3.55 10.72
CA SER A 188 7.16 3.64 9.82
C SER A 188 7.39 4.64 8.68
N VAL A 189 7.97 5.81 8.97
CA VAL A 189 8.24 6.85 7.97
C VAL A 189 9.23 6.35 6.91
N PHE A 190 10.34 5.74 7.33
CA PHE A 190 11.32 5.20 6.37
C PHE A 190 10.77 4.01 5.59
N ASN A 191 9.98 3.13 6.22
CA ASN A 191 9.34 2.04 5.48
C ASN A 191 8.35 2.55 4.43
N TYR A 192 7.57 3.59 4.70
CA TYR A 192 6.70 4.19 3.68
C TYR A 192 7.50 4.79 2.53
N PHE A 193 8.62 5.46 2.82
CA PHE A 193 9.51 6.00 1.80
C PHE A 193 10.14 4.91 0.93
N LEU A 194 10.77 3.91 1.54
CA LEU A 194 11.40 2.79 0.85
C LEU A 194 10.38 1.95 0.08
N GLY A 195 9.21 1.70 0.66
CA GLY A 195 8.10 1.01 -0.02
C GLY A 195 7.61 1.78 -1.25
N THR A 196 7.58 3.11 -1.20
CA THR A 196 7.19 3.92 -2.36
C THR A 196 8.25 3.86 -3.47
N LEU A 197 9.54 3.91 -3.12
CA LEU A 197 10.63 3.69 -4.09
C LEU A 197 10.54 2.32 -4.75
N ALA A 198 10.27 1.31 -3.94
CA ALA A 198 10.07 -0.06 -4.40
C ALA A 198 8.91 -0.19 -5.38
N ARG A 199 7.79 0.51 -5.14
CA ARG A 199 6.65 0.58 -6.07
C ARG A 199 6.97 1.33 -7.36
N ILE A 200 7.75 2.41 -7.31
CA ILE A 200 8.21 3.10 -8.53
C ILE A 200 9.04 2.14 -9.38
N TYR A 201 9.99 1.44 -8.77
CA TYR A 201 10.84 0.49 -9.47
C TYR A 201 10.03 -0.66 -10.08
N THR A 202 9.17 -1.31 -9.30
CA THR A 202 8.34 -2.42 -9.80
C THR A 202 7.37 -1.98 -10.88
N THR A 203 6.77 -0.79 -10.75
CA THR A 203 5.90 -0.23 -11.81
C THR A 203 6.71 0.03 -13.08
N PHE A 204 7.89 0.67 -12.98
CA PHE A 204 8.72 0.96 -14.14
C PHE A 204 9.20 -0.30 -14.88
N VAL A 205 9.44 -1.39 -14.14
CA VAL A 205 9.91 -2.67 -14.71
C VAL A 205 8.77 -3.57 -15.20
N GLU A 206 7.62 -3.58 -14.53
CA GLU A 206 6.53 -4.53 -14.80
C GLU A 206 5.31 -3.92 -15.49
N VAL A 207 5.18 -2.59 -15.54
CA VAL A 207 3.95 -1.90 -15.96
C VAL A 207 4.23 -0.70 -16.86
N ASP A 208 3.70 -0.70 -18.07
CA ASP A 208 3.75 0.45 -18.99
C ASP A 208 2.55 1.39 -18.76
N ASN A 209 2.42 1.94 -17.55
CA ASN A 209 1.30 2.82 -17.20
C ASN A 209 1.73 4.07 -16.43
N ASN A 210 1.68 5.19 -17.13
CA ASN A 210 2.08 6.49 -16.60
C ASN A 210 1.20 7.00 -15.45
N LEU A 211 -0.08 6.62 -15.39
CA LEU A 211 -0.99 7.12 -14.35
C LEU A 211 -0.57 6.61 -12.97
N VAL A 212 -0.34 5.31 -12.85
CA VAL A 212 0.08 4.68 -11.60
C VAL A 212 1.48 5.16 -11.20
N LEU A 213 2.38 5.28 -12.17
CA LEU A 213 3.74 5.77 -11.95
C LEU A 213 3.76 7.20 -11.39
N VAL A 214 2.98 8.12 -11.99
CA VAL A 214 2.85 9.50 -11.48
C VAL A 214 2.32 9.51 -10.06
N GLY A 215 1.36 8.62 -9.74
CA GLY A 215 0.87 8.46 -8.38
C GLY A 215 1.95 8.11 -7.36
N TYR A 216 2.83 7.17 -7.71
CA TYR A 216 3.94 6.80 -6.84
C TYR A 216 5.02 7.89 -6.77
N LEU A 217 5.30 8.60 -7.86
CA LEU A 217 6.23 9.74 -7.84
C LEU A 217 5.74 10.87 -6.92
N LEU A 218 4.45 11.23 -6.98
CA LEU A 218 3.88 12.22 -6.07
C LEU A 218 3.90 11.73 -4.61
N SER A 219 3.60 10.45 -4.39
CA SER A 219 3.71 9.83 -3.06
C SER A 219 5.15 9.86 -2.54
N LEU A 220 6.15 9.66 -3.41
CA LEU A 220 7.57 9.70 -3.05
C LEU A 220 7.96 11.09 -2.53
N VAL A 221 7.48 12.16 -3.16
CA VAL A 221 7.76 13.53 -2.71
C VAL A 221 7.26 13.73 -1.29
N THR A 222 6.01 13.36 -0.99
CA THR A 222 5.44 13.57 0.35
C THR A 222 6.07 12.68 1.42
N ASN A 223 6.33 11.39 1.11
CA ASN A 223 7.02 10.49 2.02
C ASN A 223 8.49 10.89 2.21
N GLY A 224 9.14 11.43 1.18
CA GLY A 224 10.49 11.96 1.22
C GLY A 224 10.60 13.21 2.09
N ILE A 225 9.64 14.12 2.01
CA ILE A 225 9.56 15.28 2.92
C ILE A 225 9.42 14.82 4.36
N LEU A 226 8.54 13.85 4.65
CA LEU A 226 8.39 13.30 5.99
C LEU A 226 9.68 12.62 6.49
N ALA A 227 10.37 11.86 5.64
CA ALA A 227 11.65 11.23 5.98
C ALA A 227 12.74 12.28 6.26
N ALA A 228 12.83 13.34 5.44
CA ALA A 228 13.75 14.44 5.67
C ALA A 228 13.44 15.20 6.96
N GLN A 229 12.17 15.48 7.24
CA GLN A 229 11.74 16.07 8.51
C GLN A 229 12.04 15.16 9.70
N MET A 230 11.90 13.85 9.54
CA MET A 230 12.24 12.86 10.57
C MET A 230 13.72 12.93 10.93
N ILE A 231 14.62 13.00 9.94
CA ILE A 231 16.07 13.13 10.16
C ILE A 231 16.39 14.48 10.80
N TYR A 232 15.82 15.57 10.26
CA TYR A 232 16.15 16.93 10.68
C TYR A 232 15.66 17.25 12.11
N TYR A 233 14.46 16.79 12.48
CA TYR A 233 13.86 17.06 13.79
C TYR A 233 14.00 15.90 14.80
N TRP A 234 14.79 14.87 14.49
CA TRP A 234 14.96 13.66 15.33
C TRP A 234 15.32 13.97 16.79
N ASN A 235 16.20 14.95 17.01
CA ASN A 235 16.69 15.35 18.33
C ASN A 235 16.04 16.64 18.87
N SER A 236 14.94 17.10 18.24
CA SER A 236 14.30 18.34 18.65
C SER A 236 13.22 18.09 19.70
N SER A 237 13.49 18.53 20.93
CA SER A 237 12.50 18.50 22.02
C SER A 237 11.32 19.43 21.71
N PRO A 238 10.08 19.05 22.05
CA PRO A 238 8.92 19.91 21.87
C PRO A 238 9.14 21.24 22.60
N LYS A 239 8.84 22.36 21.94
CA LYS A 239 8.73 23.66 22.64
C LYS A 239 7.67 23.48 23.72
N SER A 240 8.12 23.37 24.98
CA SER A 240 7.24 23.43 26.14
C SER A 240 6.33 24.64 25.96
N SER A 241 5.03 24.41 25.80
CA SER A 241 4.04 25.46 25.87
C SER A 241 4.17 26.05 27.26
N LYS A 242 4.87 27.19 27.39
CA LYS A 242 4.82 28.01 28.59
C LYS A 242 3.33 28.27 28.84
N LEU A 243 2.74 27.54 29.78
CA LEU A 243 1.46 27.92 30.37
C LEU A 243 1.65 29.37 30.83
N LYS A 244 1.04 30.31 30.12
CA LYS A 244 0.78 31.62 30.70
C LYS A 244 -0.19 31.35 31.85
N LYS A 245 0.35 31.26 33.07
CA LYS A 245 -0.43 31.52 34.29
C LYS A 245 -0.97 32.95 34.13
N HIS A 246 -2.27 33.06 33.89
CA HIS A 246 -3.04 34.25 34.24
C HIS A 246 -3.55 34.06 35.66
#